data_AF-A0AAD2CS14-F1
#
_entry.id   AF-A0AAD2CS14-F1
#
_cell.length_a   1.000
_cell.length_b   1.000
_cell.length_c   1.000
_cell.angle_alpha   90.00
_cell.angle_beta   90.00
_cell.angle_gamma   90.00
#
_symmetry.space_group_name_H-M   'P 1'
#
loop_
_entity.id
_entity.type
_entity.pdbx_description
1 polymer ?
#
loop_
_entity_poly.entity_id
_entity_poly.type
_entity_poly.pdbx_seq_one_letter_code
_entity_poly.pdbx_strand_id
1 'polypeptide(L)'
;MAQPSITMRLTTLCFITILYVDLTAVSAYTPHFRPHHLRSQDMTGIWKLTHQSSLLPNVKSDDNTSEEEILLSLNEDGTFDRYETSSELQDQDLHMTLGRGGSWEYRDNKLFLAPQRPEDADPSKVHDTLLAGELNIKVSDSLVLEDKVELEEGNADGEVKKEDNNNAEIDVHLSIAQGNISVGKFMYPRKHKAFFDDPMLFKKSSVGSFSASQVLGNLNARLKSEREEKKPVAKYHKKDFHGRKFYLTANPHPVDPAYAEQDKRYDETKVLHHMQFHTIDFHKNNTFSVIGTEKILRGRFGLAGEKRDRLWFQVSLFGTGRSAPGSVYSEGRLLTHEDRRGYVGKVEEFQKNNSTRYFITEGLYYYGTDLQRALRPDSGGVFSLQEIDDEAKEEEEDYGETDSEDCADENAWDEEDAFQ
;
A
#
# COMPACT_ATOMS: atom_id res chain seq x y z
N MET A 1 32.02 -72.36 -53.99
CA MET A 1 32.67 -72.53 -52.66
C MET A 1 31.75 -71.95 -51.61
N ALA A 2 31.74 -72.59 -50.44
CA ALA A 2 30.66 -72.66 -49.47
C ALA A 2 30.50 -71.43 -48.54
N GLN A 3 29.31 -71.36 -47.93
CA GLN A 3 28.85 -70.59 -46.76
C GLN A 3 29.79 -70.67 -45.52
N PRO A 4 29.71 -69.80 -44.48
CA PRO A 4 28.50 -69.52 -43.64
C PRO A 4 28.27 -68.04 -43.23
N SER A 5 27.02 -67.55 -43.16
CA SER A 5 26.12 -67.51 -42.00
C SER A 5 26.72 -66.93 -40.70
N ILE A 6 26.45 -65.66 -40.40
CA ILE A 6 26.50 -65.12 -39.04
C ILE A 6 25.20 -64.38 -38.75
N THR A 7 24.37 -65.03 -37.95
CA THR A 7 23.13 -64.54 -37.37
C THR A 7 23.51 -63.67 -36.15
N MET A 8 23.46 -62.34 -36.26
CA MET A 8 23.54 -61.49 -35.06
C MET A 8 22.18 -61.46 -34.37
N ARG A 9 22.11 -62.10 -33.20
CA ARG A 9 21.00 -61.98 -32.27
C ARG A 9 21.06 -60.61 -31.58
N LEU A 10 19.99 -59.84 -31.75
CA LEU A 10 19.71 -58.63 -31.02
C LEU A 10 19.19 -59.03 -29.62
N THR A 11 20.07 -59.11 -28.62
CA THR A 11 19.67 -59.20 -27.21
C THR A 11 19.57 -57.80 -26.63
N THR A 12 18.36 -57.24 -26.71
CA THR A 12 17.96 -56.03 -25.99
C THR A 12 17.89 -56.35 -24.50
N LEU A 13 18.97 -56.06 -23.78
CA LEU A 13 18.99 -56.06 -22.31
C LEU A 13 18.26 -54.79 -21.85
N CYS A 14 17.00 -54.95 -21.42
CA CYS A 14 16.28 -53.94 -20.66
C CYS A 14 17.01 -53.73 -19.31
N PHE A 15 17.84 -52.70 -19.24
CA PHE A 15 18.25 -52.13 -17.96
C PHE A 15 17.03 -51.43 -17.34
N ILE A 16 16.36 -52.13 -16.43
CA ILE A 16 15.39 -51.53 -15.52
C ILE A 16 16.18 -50.70 -14.53
N THR A 17 16.27 -49.40 -14.77
CA THR A 17 16.70 -48.43 -13.78
C THR A 17 15.55 -48.30 -12.78
N ILE A 18 15.67 -48.94 -11.62
CA ILE A 18 14.78 -48.71 -10.48
C ILE A 18 15.10 -47.32 -9.96
N LEU A 19 14.37 -46.32 -10.44
CA LEU A 19 14.29 -45.01 -9.79
C LEU A 19 13.55 -45.22 -8.48
N TYR A 20 14.30 -45.29 -7.38
CA TYR A 20 13.77 -45.00 -6.05
C TYR A 20 13.32 -43.54 -6.05
N VAL A 21 12.05 -43.32 -6.41
CA VAL A 21 11.36 -42.09 -6.04
C VAL A 21 10.99 -42.28 -4.58
N ASP A 22 11.74 -41.63 -3.69
CA ASP A 22 11.29 -41.39 -2.33
C ASP A 22 10.02 -40.53 -2.41
N LEU A 23 8.89 -41.22 -2.54
CA LEU A 23 7.56 -40.69 -2.37
C LEU A 23 7.38 -40.48 -0.87
N THR A 24 8.08 -39.50 -0.31
CA THR A 24 7.65 -38.91 0.96
C THR A 24 6.26 -38.36 0.70
N ALA A 25 5.27 -39.08 1.22
CA ALA A 25 3.88 -38.72 1.13
C ALA A 25 3.71 -37.39 1.86
N VAL A 26 3.82 -36.29 1.12
CA VAL A 26 3.30 -34.99 1.53
C VAL A 26 1.81 -35.22 1.72
N SER A 27 1.41 -35.35 2.98
CA SER A 27 0.01 -35.45 3.41
C SER A 27 -0.77 -34.39 2.64
N ALA A 28 -1.67 -34.85 1.77
CA ALA A 28 -2.49 -34.01 0.92
C ALA A 28 -3.44 -33.21 1.83
N TYR A 29 -2.99 -32.01 2.19
CA TYR A 29 -3.74 -31.07 2.99
C TYR A 29 -5.01 -30.65 2.23
N THR A 30 -6.10 -30.46 2.97
CA THR A 30 -7.39 -30.06 2.42
C THR A 30 -7.26 -28.71 1.68
N PRO A 31 -7.67 -28.62 0.41
CA PRO A 31 -7.42 -27.45 -0.45
C PRO A 31 -8.21 -26.18 -0.04
N HIS A 32 -8.90 -26.17 1.10
CA HIS A 32 -9.80 -25.09 1.51
C HIS A 32 -9.11 -23.90 2.19
N PHE A 33 -7.82 -23.99 2.52
CA PHE A 33 -7.06 -22.91 3.17
C PHE A 33 -5.85 -22.42 2.38
N ARG A 34 -5.78 -22.65 1.06
CA ARG A 34 -4.80 -21.90 0.26
C ARG A 34 -5.22 -20.43 0.24
N PRO A 35 -4.38 -19.49 0.71
CA PRO A 35 -4.71 -18.06 0.65
C PRO A 35 -4.98 -17.70 -0.81
N HIS A 36 -6.23 -17.40 -1.13
CA HIS A 36 -6.70 -17.45 -2.51
C HIS A 36 -5.97 -16.49 -3.45
N HIS A 37 -5.33 -15.44 -2.93
CA HIS A 37 -4.40 -14.60 -3.70
C HIS A 37 -3.35 -14.03 -2.75
N LEU A 38 -2.09 -14.41 -2.91
CA LEU A 38 -0.97 -13.68 -2.31
C LEU A 38 -0.94 -12.27 -2.88
N ARG A 39 -0.78 -11.29 -2.00
CA ARG A 39 -0.60 -9.87 -2.36
C ARG A 39 0.88 -9.53 -2.34
N SER A 40 1.28 -8.44 -2.99
CA SER A 40 2.65 -7.94 -2.91
C SER A 40 3.08 -7.70 -1.45
N GLN A 41 2.18 -7.20 -0.60
CA GLN A 41 2.43 -7.03 0.84
C GLN A 41 2.78 -8.31 1.60
N ASP A 42 2.46 -9.48 1.05
CA ASP A 42 2.77 -10.76 1.67
C ASP A 42 4.22 -11.20 1.33
N MET A 43 4.81 -10.61 0.28
CA MET A 43 6.21 -10.84 -0.11
C MET A 43 7.19 -10.02 0.72
N THR A 44 6.75 -8.96 1.38
CA THR A 44 7.65 -8.09 2.13
C THR A 44 8.19 -8.79 3.37
N GLY A 45 9.46 -8.50 3.69
CA GLY A 45 10.18 -9.13 4.79
C GLY A 45 11.59 -9.56 4.41
N ILE A 46 12.21 -10.40 5.23
CA ILE A 46 13.57 -10.88 5.06
C ILE A 46 13.56 -12.19 4.28
N TRP A 47 14.32 -12.23 3.19
CA TRP A 47 14.51 -13.37 2.31
C TRP A 47 15.95 -13.82 2.34
N LYS A 48 16.15 -15.13 2.42
CA LYS A 48 17.43 -15.79 2.24
C LYS A 48 17.53 -16.25 0.80
N LEU A 49 18.55 -15.78 0.10
CA LEU A 49 18.86 -16.11 -1.29
C LEU A 49 20.11 -16.99 -1.31
N THR A 50 20.02 -18.16 -1.95
CA THR A 50 21.14 -19.09 -2.13
C THR A 50 21.41 -19.28 -3.61
N HIS A 51 22.63 -18.98 -4.05
CA HIS A 51 23.04 -19.13 -5.44
C HIS A 51 23.38 -20.59 -5.75
N GLN A 52 22.81 -21.15 -6.82
CA GLN A 52 23.14 -22.50 -7.28
C GLN A 52 24.14 -22.40 -8.44
N SER A 53 25.44 -22.33 -8.12
CA SER A 53 26.52 -22.36 -9.12
C SER A 53 26.65 -23.76 -9.71
N SER A 54 25.92 -24.09 -10.79
CA SER A 54 26.05 -25.42 -11.43
C SER A 54 26.53 -25.41 -12.89
N LEU A 55 26.90 -24.25 -13.46
CA LEU A 55 27.04 -24.13 -14.93
C LEU A 55 28.45 -24.03 -15.51
N LEU A 56 29.52 -24.36 -14.77
CA LEU A 56 30.82 -24.62 -15.39
C LEU A 56 31.08 -26.13 -15.44
N PRO A 57 30.82 -26.82 -16.58
CA PRO A 57 30.90 -28.28 -16.69
C PRO A 57 32.32 -28.86 -16.64
N ASN A 58 33.33 -28.12 -16.15
CA ASN A 58 34.72 -28.61 -16.15
C ASN A 58 35.66 -28.00 -15.11
N VAL A 59 35.15 -27.24 -14.14
CA VAL A 59 35.97 -26.85 -12.98
C VAL A 59 35.63 -27.82 -11.88
N LYS A 60 36.60 -28.64 -11.47
CA LYS A 60 36.46 -29.45 -10.25
C LYS A 60 36.27 -28.46 -9.11
N SER A 61 35.04 -28.31 -8.65
CA SER A 61 34.74 -27.59 -7.42
C SER A 61 35.47 -28.32 -6.31
N ASP A 62 36.43 -27.66 -5.68
CA ASP A 62 36.94 -28.13 -4.40
C ASP A 62 35.74 -28.13 -3.43
N ASP A 63 35.41 -29.31 -2.89
CA ASP A 63 34.20 -29.69 -2.14
C ASP A 63 33.85 -28.83 -0.90
N ASN A 64 34.57 -27.73 -0.65
CA ASN A 64 34.43 -26.88 0.54
C ASN A 64 34.02 -25.43 0.23
N THR A 65 33.51 -25.13 -0.97
CA THR A 65 32.94 -23.79 -1.23
C THR A 65 31.59 -23.70 -0.54
N SER A 66 31.57 -23.09 0.65
CA SER A 66 30.37 -22.77 1.41
C SER A 66 29.35 -22.09 0.50
N GLU A 67 28.12 -22.62 0.45
CA GLU A 67 27.02 -21.98 -0.28
C GLU A 67 26.86 -20.54 0.22
N GLU A 68 27.04 -19.58 -0.67
CA GLU A 68 26.88 -18.17 -0.32
C GLU A 68 25.41 -17.84 -0.10
N GLU A 69 25.10 -17.47 1.13
CA GLU A 69 23.78 -17.05 1.56
C GLU A 69 23.73 -15.52 1.62
N ILE A 70 22.76 -14.93 0.91
CA ILE A 70 22.54 -13.48 0.91
C ILE A 70 21.17 -13.22 1.52
N LEU A 71 21.13 -12.38 2.56
CA LEU A 71 19.88 -11.91 3.13
C LEU A 71 19.43 -10.61 2.44
N LEU A 72 18.18 -10.56 2.02
CA LEU A 72 17.53 -9.42 1.36
C LEU A 72 16.32 -8.98 2.18
N SER A 73 16.11 -7.68 2.32
CA SER A 73 14.89 -7.08 2.86
C SER A 73 14.03 -6.58 1.70
N LEU A 74 12.87 -7.19 1.46
CA LEU A 74 11.88 -6.70 0.50
C LEU A 74 10.95 -5.69 1.18
N ASN A 75 10.99 -4.43 0.72
CA ASN A 75 10.25 -3.31 1.29
C ASN A 75 8.87 -3.15 0.61
N GLU A 76 7.89 -2.54 1.30
CA GLU A 76 6.52 -2.34 0.80
C GLU A 76 6.40 -1.43 -0.43
N ASP A 77 7.40 -0.58 -0.67
CA ASP A 77 7.46 0.35 -1.80
C ASP A 77 7.93 -0.31 -3.12
N GLY A 78 8.21 -1.62 -3.10
CA GLY A 78 8.73 -2.36 -4.26
C GLY A 78 10.25 -2.24 -4.42
N THR A 79 10.96 -1.70 -3.43
CA THR A 79 12.43 -1.75 -3.36
C THR A 79 12.89 -2.89 -2.48
N PHE A 80 14.13 -3.33 -2.68
CA PHE A 80 14.77 -4.24 -1.74
C PHE A 80 16.16 -3.77 -1.41
N ASP A 81 16.60 -4.06 -0.20
CA ASP A 81 17.94 -3.76 0.28
C ASP A 81 18.60 -5.04 0.75
N ARG A 82 19.93 -5.01 0.88
CA ARG A 82 20.65 -6.07 1.55
C ARG A 82 20.38 -5.99 3.06
N TYR A 83 20.07 -7.12 3.68
CA TYR A 83 19.98 -7.20 5.12
C TYR A 83 21.36 -7.51 5.70
N GLU A 84 22.01 -6.50 6.27
CA GLU A 84 23.32 -6.65 6.91
C GLU A 84 23.14 -7.17 8.34
N THR A 85 23.46 -8.45 8.55
CA THR A 85 23.82 -8.94 9.89
C THR A 85 25.21 -8.37 10.18
N SER A 86 25.39 -7.72 11.32
CA SER A 86 26.56 -6.91 11.70
C SER A 86 27.90 -7.66 11.84
N SER A 87 28.19 -8.62 10.97
CA SER A 87 29.43 -9.39 10.94
C SER A 87 30.30 -8.88 9.78
N GLU A 88 31.39 -8.22 10.18
CA GLU A 88 32.35 -7.59 9.30
C GLU A 88 33.08 -8.62 8.42
N LEU A 89 33.39 -8.19 7.19
CA LEU A 89 34.28 -8.80 6.20
C LEU A 89 33.74 -10.02 5.44
N GLN A 90 33.46 -9.82 4.14
CA GLN A 90 34.06 -10.65 3.07
C GLN A 90 33.71 -10.13 1.66
N ASP A 91 34.76 -10.05 0.84
CA ASP A 91 34.75 -9.89 -0.62
C ASP A 91 34.03 -11.06 -1.28
N GLN A 92 33.18 -10.81 -2.31
CA GLN A 92 32.89 -11.69 -3.47
C GLN A 92 32.08 -10.93 -4.56
N ASP A 93 32.08 -11.41 -5.81
CA ASP A 93 31.49 -10.76 -7.00
C ASP A 93 29.94 -10.64 -6.96
N LEU A 94 29.24 -11.61 -6.33
CA LEU A 94 27.78 -11.53 -6.17
C LEU A 94 27.37 -10.44 -5.18
N HIS A 95 28.21 -10.23 -4.16
CA HIS A 95 28.11 -9.17 -3.17
C HIS A 95 28.10 -7.78 -3.82
N MET A 96 28.88 -7.58 -4.89
CA MET A 96 28.92 -6.31 -5.62
C MET A 96 27.62 -6.06 -6.39
N THR A 97 26.96 -7.11 -6.89
CA THR A 97 25.80 -6.98 -7.76
C THR A 97 24.50 -6.78 -6.97
N LEU A 98 24.35 -7.45 -5.82
CA LEU A 98 23.17 -7.35 -4.95
C LEU A 98 23.34 -6.34 -3.80
N GLY A 99 24.58 -5.90 -3.52
CA GLY A 99 24.91 -5.11 -2.32
C GLY A 99 24.32 -3.70 -2.27
N ARG A 100 23.80 -3.16 -3.37
CA ARG A 100 23.20 -1.80 -3.41
C ARG A 100 21.66 -1.82 -3.45
N GLY A 101 21.05 -2.97 -3.19
CA GLY A 101 19.60 -3.12 -3.28
C GLY A 101 19.08 -3.12 -4.71
N GLY A 102 17.77 -2.97 -4.88
CA GLY A 102 17.12 -3.03 -6.19
C GLY A 102 15.62 -2.82 -6.13
N SER A 103 14.94 -3.25 -7.18
CA SER A 103 13.48 -3.23 -7.27
C SER A 103 12.92 -4.64 -7.42
N TRP A 104 11.75 -4.90 -6.86
CA TRP A 104 11.10 -6.18 -6.96
C TRP A 104 9.63 -6.05 -7.36
N GLU A 105 9.09 -7.10 -7.96
CA GLU A 105 7.66 -7.20 -8.30
C GLU A 105 7.20 -8.66 -8.12
N TYR A 106 5.94 -8.82 -7.68
CA TYR A 106 5.27 -10.11 -7.62
C TYR A 106 4.04 -10.11 -8.53
N ARG A 107 4.04 -11.02 -9.51
CA ARG A 107 2.94 -11.22 -10.46
C ARG A 107 2.96 -12.64 -11.01
N ASP A 108 1.80 -13.17 -11.38
CA ASP A 108 1.66 -14.51 -11.98
C ASP A 108 2.38 -15.63 -11.21
N ASN A 109 2.28 -15.60 -9.88
CA ASN A 109 2.95 -16.53 -8.96
C ASN A 109 4.48 -16.55 -9.07
N LYS A 110 5.07 -15.45 -9.56
CA LYS A 110 6.52 -15.29 -9.72
C LYS A 110 7.02 -14.04 -9.02
N LEU A 111 8.16 -14.18 -8.34
CA LEU A 111 8.90 -13.07 -7.77
C LEU A 111 10.00 -12.66 -8.75
N PHE A 112 10.05 -11.38 -9.07
CA PHE A 112 11.06 -10.75 -9.92
C PHE A 112 11.92 -9.83 -9.05
N LEU A 113 13.24 -9.97 -9.13
CA LEU A 113 14.21 -9.08 -8.47
C LEU A 113 15.15 -8.48 -9.53
N ALA A 114 15.31 -7.16 -9.50
CA ALA A 114 16.17 -6.40 -10.41
C ALA A 114 17.21 -5.58 -9.60
N PRO A 115 18.42 -6.13 -9.36
CA PRO A 115 19.48 -5.50 -8.56
C PRO A 115 20.04 -4.24 -9.20
N GLN A 116 20.43 -3.24 -8.40
CA GLN A 116 20.96 -1.93 -8.83
C GLN A 116 22.27 -2.01 -9.61
N ARG A 117 22.32 -1.26 -10.74
CA ARG A 117 23.58 -1.01 -11.43
C ARG A 117 24.49 -0.21 -10.49
N PRO A 118 25.79 -0.54 -10.39
CA PRO A 118 26.73 0.34 -9.71
C PRO A 118 26.76 1.71 -10.40
N GLU A 119 26.76 2.79 -9.61
CA GLU A 119 26.72 4.16 -10.14
C GLU A 119 27.94 4.51 -10.98
N ASP A 120 29.09 3.93 -10.64
CA ASP A 120 30.38 4.20 -11.29
C ASP A 120 30.65 3.30 -12.51
N ALA A 121 29.74 2.38 -12.81
CA ALA A 121 30.00 1.37 -13.82
C ALA A 121 29.58 1.83 -15.22
N ASP A 122 30.47 1.62 -16.19
CA ASP A 122 30.30 2.02 -17.58
C ASP A 122 29.03 1.38 -18.19
N PRO A 123 28.02 2.16 -18.61
CA PRO A 123 26.75 1.64 -19.11
C PRO A 123 26.89 0.82 -20.39
N SER A 124 28.03 0.93 -21.08
CA SER A 124 28.33 0.10 -22.24
C SER A 124 28.68 -1.35 -21.83
N LYS A 125 29.32 -1.54 -20.68
CA LYS A 125 29.86 -2.82 -20.18
C LYS A 125 28.98 -3.51 -19.15
N VAL A 126 28.14 -2.76 -18.44
CA VAL A 126 27.25 -3.34 -17.44
C VAL A 126 26.04 -3.97 -18.11
N HIS A 127 25.82 -5.23 -17.80
CA HIS A 127 24.56 -5.90 -18.07
C HIS A 127 23.67 -5.83 -16.84
N ASP A 128 22.38 -5.69 -17.07
CA ASP A 128 21.38 -5.81 -16.04
C ASP A 128 21.10 -7.26 -15.70
N THR A 129 20.91 -7.52 -14.42
CA THR A 129 20.52 -8.83 -13.91
C THR A 129 19.03 -8.82 -13.55
N LEU A 130 18.33 -9.88 -13.90
CA LEU A 130 16.95 -10.15 -13.51
C LEU A 130 16.89 -11.57 -12.94
N LEU A 131 16.53 -11.66 -11.67
CA LEU A 131 16.25 -12.91 -10.98
C LEU A 131 14.74 -13.12 -11.04
N ALA A 132 14.28 -14.26 -11.55
CA ALA A 132 12.87 -14.59 -11.61
C ALA A 132 12.65 -16.03 -11.14
N GLY A 133 11.73 -16.23 -10.19
CA GLY A 133 11.45 -17.55 -9.66
C GLY A 133 9.97 -17.76 -9.35
N GLU A 134 9.49 -18.99 -9.57
CA GLU A 134 8.13 -19.38 -9.20
C GLU A 134 8.04 -19.61 -7.70
N LEU A 135 6.96 -19.10 -7.11
CA LEU A 135 6.75 -19.13 -5.68
C LEU A 135 6.03 -20.43 -5.26
N ASN A 136 6.66 -21.14 -4.34
CA ASN A 136 6.16 -22.32 -3.65
C ASN A 136 5.72 -21.93 -2.24
N ILE A 137 4.43 -22.16 -1.96
CA ILE A 137 3.81 -21.91 -0.66
C ILE A 137 3.74 -23.23 0.09
N LYS A 138 4.39 -23.32 1.25
CA LYS A 138 4.23 -24.44 2.18
C LYS A 138 3.47 -23.91 3.39
N VAL A 139 2.33 -24.52 3.69
CA VAL A 139 1.56 -24.25 4.90
C VAL A 139 1.78 -25.43 5.82
N SER A 140 2.30 -25.18 7.02
CA SER A 140 2.55 -26.19 8.04
C SER A 140 1.79 -25.85 9.31
N ASP A 141 1.07 -26.83 9.84
CA ASP A 141 0.51 -26.74 11.18
C ASP A 141 1.64 -27.06 12.15
N SER A 142 2.06 -26.08 12.95
CA SER A 142 3.12 -26.19 13.95
C SER A 142 4.56 -26.25 13.43
N LEU A 143 5.37 -25.29 13.87
CA LEU A 143 6.82 -25.45 14.05
C LEU A 143 7.06 -26.48 15.17
N VAL A 144 6.88 -27.77 14.88
CA VAL A 144 7.69 -28.75 15.58
C VAL A 144 9.09 -28.58 15.00
N LEU A 145 9.89 -27.72 15.61
CA LEU A 145 11.35 -27.77 15.46
C LEU A 145 11.71 -29.23 15.77
N GLU A 146 12.04 -30.00 14.74
CA GLU A 146 12.50 -31.38 14.88
C GLU A 146 13.91 -31.42 15.50
N ASP A 147 14.13 -30.69 16.60
CA ASP A 147 15.20 -30.99 17.54
C ASP A 147 14.72 -32.19 18.39
N LYS A 148 14.69 -33.36 17.75
CA LYS A 148 14.58 -34.64 18.47
C LYS A 148 15.85 -34.84 19.29
N VAL A 149 15.86 -34.30 20.50
CA VAL A 149 16.65 -34.88 21.57
C VAL A 149 15.86 -36.09 22.06
N GLU A 150 16.27 -37.29 21.62
CA GLU A 150 15.83 -38.55 22.20
C GLU A 150 16.26 -38.59 23.67
N LEU A 151 15.39 -38.12 24.58
CA LEU A 151 15.53 -38.40 26.00
C LEU A 151 14.68 -39.63 26.33
N GLU A 152 15.38 -40.63 26.82
CA GLU A 152 14.92 -41.98 27.10
C GLU A 152 13.72 -42.06 28.05
N GLU A 153 12.98 -43.14 27.85
CA GLU A 153 11.74 -43.54 28.48
C GLU A 153 11.84 -43.67 30.01
N GLY A 154 10.93 -42.98 30.71
CA GLY A 154 10.70 -43.15 32.15
C GLY A 154 9.21 -43.21 32.46
N ASN A 155 8.73 -44.42 32.75
CA ASN A 155 7.39 -44.79 33.22
C ASN A 155 6.72 -43.79 34.19
N ALA A 156 5.44 -43.48 33.96
CA ALA A 156 4.40 -43.48 35.00
C ALA A 156 3.00 -43.23 34.40
N ASP A 157 2.06 -44.12 34.75
CA ASP A 157 0.63 -44.05 34.43
C ASP A 157 -0.01 -42.73 34.87
N GLY A 158 -0.36 -41.88 33.90
CA GLY A 158 -1.06 -40.61 34.11
C GLY A 158 -2.14 -40.42 33.05
N GLU A 159 -3.40 -40.38 33.48
CA GLU A 159 -4.59 -40.19 32.65
C GLU A 159 -4.55 -38.82 31.95
N VAL A 160 -4.19 -38.81 30.66
CA VAL A 160 -4.06 -37.59 29.84
C VAL A 160 -5.46 -37.11 29.43
N LYS A 161 -5.92 -36.02 30.06
CA LYS A 161 -7.05 -35.24 29.58
C LYS A 161 -6.71 -34.63 28.21
N LYS A 162 -7.39 -35.08 27.15
CA LYS A 162 -7.37 -34.43 25.84
C LYS A 162 -8.11 -33.10 25.94
N GLU A 163 -7.39 -32.00 26.10
CA GLU A 163 -7.92 -30.68 25.81
C GLU A 163 -7.85 -30.47 24.28
N ASP A 164 -9.01 -30.38 23.64
CA ASP A 164 -9.15 -30.02 22.22
C ASP A 164 -8.81 -28.55 22.01
N ASN A 165 -7.54 -28.18 22.18
CA ASN A 165 -7.03 -26.86 21.81
C ASN A 165 -6.83 -26.82 20.30
N ASN A 166 -7.91 -26.57 19.55
CA ASN A 166 -7.90 -26.33 18.09
C ASN A 166 -7.22 -25.01 17.67
N ASN A 167 -6.31 -24.48 18.50
CA ASN A 167 -5.47 -23.34 18.19
C ASN A 167 -4.13 -23.77 17.59
N ALA A 168 -4.14 -24.71 16.64
CA ALA A 168 -2.96 -25.01 15.85
C ALA A 168 -2.45 -23.72 15.19
N GLU A 169 -1.23 -23.34 15.52
CA GLU A 169 -0.50 -22.22 14.92
C GLU A 169 -0.17 -22.63 13.49
N ILE A 170 -0.83 -22.00 12.52
CA ILE A 170 -0.58 -22.23 11.10
C ILE A 170 0.59 -21.32 10.74
N ASP A 171 1.72 -21.90 10.35
CA ASP A 171 2.86 -21.17 9.80
C ASP A 171 2.87 -21.27 8.27
N VAL A 172 3.14 -20.15 7.62
CA VAL A 172 3.17 -20.06 6.16
C VAL A 172 4.58 -19.73 5.70
N HIS A 173 5.22 -20.70 5.05
CA HIS A 173 6.56 -20.55 4.50
C HIS A 173 6.49 -20.30 2.99
N LEU A 174 7.06 -19.17 2.57
CA LEU A 174 7.23 -18.81 1.17
C LEU A 174 8.63 -19.19 0.69
N SER A 175 8.74 -19.88 -0.44
CA SER A 175 10.03 -20.29 -0.99
C SER A 175 10.02 -20.31 -2.52
N ILE A 176 11.19 -20.23 -3.12
CA ILE A 176 11.48 -20.38 -4.55
C ILE A 176 12.51 -21.50 -4.62
N ALA A 177 12.10 -22.69 -5.04
CA ALA A 177 13.02 -23.83 -5.07
C ALA A 177 14.05 -23.72 -6.19
N GLN A 178 13.64 -23.19 -7.36
CA GLN A 178 14.48 -23.06 -8.53
C GLN A 178 14.07 -21.83 -9.35
N GLY A 179 14.68 -20.69 -9.04
CA GLY A 179 14.61 -19.46 -9.83
C GLY A 179 15.69 -19.42 -10.90
N ASN A 180 15.45 -18.65 -11.95
CA ASN A 180 16.38 -18.44 -13.06
C ASN A 180 17.02 -17.05 -12.97
N ILE A 181 18.33 -16.99 -13.19
CA ILE A 181 19.10 -15.75 -13.30
C ILE A 181 19.30 -15.45 -14.77
N SER A 182 18.76 -14.32 -15.21
CA SER A 182 18.89 -13.84 -16.58
C SER A 182 19.64 -12.51 -16.62
N VAL A 183 20.51 -12.35 -17.61
CA VAL A 183 21.33 -11.15 -17.79
C VAL A 183 21.04 -10.54 -19.17
N GLY A 184 20.92 -9.21 -19.24
CA GLY A 184 20.59 -8.48 -20.46
C GLY A 184 20.73 -6.95 -20.32
N LYS A 185 19.98 -6.17 -21.09
CA LYS A 185 19.87 -4.70 -20.88
C LYS A 185 18.39 -4.31 -20.87
N PHE A 186 17.94 -3.65 -19.81
CA PHE A 186 16.56 -3.15 -19.68
C PHE A 186 16.26 -2.04 -20.67
N MET A 187 15.05 -2.06 -21.24
CA MET A 187 14.56 -1.02 -22.16
C MET A 187 14.18 0.26 -21.40
N TYR A 188 13.59 0.09 -20.22
CA TYR A 188 13.02 1.17 -19.44
C TYR A 188 13.83 1.44 -18.17
N PRO A 189 13.81 2.67 -17.64
CA PRO A 189 14.31 2.94 -16.30
C PRO A 189 13.39 2.29 -15.27
N ARG A 190 13.92 1.94 -14.09
CA ARG A 190 13.17 1.24 -13.01
C ARG A 190 11.88 1.91 -12.58
N LYS A 191 11.88 3.25 -12.58
CA LYS A 191 10.71 4.05 -12.19
C LYS A 191 9.58 4.00 -13.21
N HIS A 192 9.82 3.41 -14.38
CA HIS A 192 8.83 3.27 -15.42
C HIS A 192 7.91 2.08 -15.13
N LYS A 193 6.61 2.26 -15.31
CA LYS A 193 5.60 1.23 -15.04
C LYS A 193 5.84 -0.06 -15.83
N ALA A 194 6.31 0.06 -17.07
CA ALA A 194 6.58 -1.08 -17.95
C ALA A 194 7.95 -1.76 -17.73
N PHE A 195 8.68 -1.42 -16.67
CA PHE A 195 10.03 -1.94 -16.43
C PHE A 195 10.09 -3.47 -16.41
N PHE A 196 9.11 -4.12 -15.78
CA PHE A 196 9.03 -5.58 -15.73
C PHE A 196 8.26 -6.19 -16.90
N ASP A 197 7.41 -5.42 -17.60
CA ASP A 197 6.58 -5.92 -18.72
C ASP A 197 7.43 -6.31 -19.93
N ASP A 198 8.31 -5.40 -20.36
CA ASP A 198 9.23 -5.60 -21.49
C ASP A 198 10.69 -5.46 -21.02
N PRO A 199 11.18 -6.41 -20.21
CA PRO A 199 12.33 -6.15 -19.36
C PRO A 199 13.65 -6.13 -20.12
N MET A 200 13.79 -6.61 -21.36
CA MET A 200 15.11 -6.64 -22.00
C MET A 200 15.06 -6.37 -23.51
N LEU A 201 15.91 -5.45 -23.98
CA LEU A 201 16.10 -5.13 -25.40
C LEU A 201 16.79 -6.26 -26.18
N PHE A 202 17.60 -7.07 -25.50
CA PHE A 202 18.36 -8.16 -26.09
C PHE A 202 17.84 -9.51 -25.63
N LYS A 203 18.12 -10.56 -26.42
CA LYS A 203 17.80 -11.94 -26.06
C LYS A 203 18.41 -12.26 -24.69
N LYS A 204 17.56 -12.55 -23.71
CA LYS A 204 17.98 -12.86 -22.33
C LYS A 204 18.96 -14.03 -22.37
N SER A 205 20.13 -13.86 -21.75
CA SER A 205 21.07 -14.96 -21.52
C SER A 205 20.81 -15.52 -20.13
N SER A 206 20.46 -16.80 -20.04
CA SER A 206 20.35 -17.49 -18.75
C SER A 206 21.75 -17.78 -18.24
N VAL A 207 22.09 -17.27 -17.06
CA VAL A 207 23.44 -17.35 -16.49
C VAL A 207 23.52 -18.32 -15.31
N GLY A 208 22.40 -18.61 -14.64
CA GLY A 208 22.39 -19.50 -13.50
C GLY A 208 21.00 -19.74 -12.92
N SER A 209 20.94 -20.46 -11.81
CA SER A 209 19.75 -20.62 -10.99
C SER A 209 20.00 -20.15 -9.56
N PHE A 210 18.92 -19.82 -8.86
CA PHE A 210 18.95 -19.46 -7.45
C PHE A 210 17.80 -20.16 -6.72
N SER A 211 17.92 -20.28 -5.41
CA SER A 211 16.79 -20.59 -4.54
C SER A 211 16.60 -19.45 -3.55
N ALA A 212 15.37 -19.22 -3.10
CA ALA A 212 15.08 -18.21 -2.10
C ALA A 212 14.06 -18.71 -1.08
N SER A 213 14.16 -18.31 0.17
CA SER A 213 13.16 -18.61 1.20
C SER A 213 12.91 -17.39 2.07
N GLN A 214 11.64 -17.12 2.37
CA GLN A 214 11.29 -16.06 3.28
C GLN A 214 11.59 -16.52 4.72
N VAL A 215 12.52 -15.84 5.38
CA VAL A 215 12.93 -16.09 6.76
C VAL A 215 11.96 -15.41 7.73
N LEU A 216 11.62 -14.15 7.42
CA LEU A 216 10.70 -13.35 8.21
C LEU A 216 9.74 -12.64 7.26
N GLY A 217 8.44 -12.92 7.36
CA GLY A 217 7.43 -12.38 6.47
C GLY A 217 6.26 -11.76 7.20
N ASN A 218 5.59 -10.81 6.53
CA ASN A 218 4.35 -10.22 7.03
C ASN A 218 3.25 -11.26 7.27
N LEU A 219 3.22 -12.36 6.52
CA LEU A 219 2.25 -13.45 6.74
C LEU A 219 2.38 -14.06 8.14
N ASN A 220 3.62 -14.32 8.58
CA ASN A 220 3.89 -14.93 9.88
C ASN A 220 3.64 -13.93 11.03
N ALA A 221 3.85 -12.64 10.79
CA ALA A 221 3.53 -11.59 11.77
C ALA A 221 2.02 -11.32 11.87
N ARG A 222 1.29 -11.30 10.74
CA ARG A 222 -0.15 -10.99 10.68
C ARG A 222 -1.03 -12.09 11.25
N LEU A 223 -0.66 -13.35 11.07
CA LEU A 223 -1.47 -14.47 11.57
C LEU A 223 -1.57 -14.48 13.10
N LYS A 224 -0.57 -13.96 13.81
CA LYS A 224 -0.61 -13.84 15.28
C LYS A 224 -1.50 -12.66 15.72
N SER A 225 -1.35 -11.50 15.10
CA SER A 225 -2.13 -10.31 15.48
C SER A 225 -3.60 -10.37 15.08
N GLU A 226 -3.94 -10.87 13.88
CA GLU A 226 -5.34 -10.96 13.42
C GLU A 226 -6.16 -12.01 14.18
N ARG A 227 -5.52 -13.02 14.80
CA ARG A 227 -6.21 -14.10 15.52
C ARG A 227 -6.54 -13.74 16.97
N GLU A 228 -5.73 -12.90 17.60
CA GLU A 228 -5.93 -12.47 18.98
C GLU A 228 -6.68 -11.12 19.09
N GLU A 229 -6.53 -10.23 18.10
CA GLU A 229 -7.22 -8.95 18.12
C GLU A 229 -8.57 -9.04 17.41
N LYS A 230 -9.65 -9.00 18.20
CA LYS A 230 -11.00 -8.73 17.69
C LYS A 230 -10.92 -7.50 16.80
N LYS A 231 -11.10 -7.67 15.48
CA LYS A 231 -11.08 -6.58 14.49
C LYS A 231 -11.83 -5.39 15.08
N PRO A 232 -11.15 -4.25 15.33
CA PRO A 232 -11.78 -3.12 15.98
C PRO A 232 -13.04 -2.76 15.18
N VAL A 233 -14.19 -2.80 15.86
CA VAL A 233 -15.45 -2.42 15.23
C VAL A 233 -15.31 -0.98 14.77
N ALA A 234 -15.49 -0.75 13.46
CA ALA A 234 -15.41 0.57 12.89
C ALA A 234 -16.38 1.50 13.65
N LYS A 235 -15.85 2.58 14.23
CA LYS A 235 -16.63 3.56 14.99
C LYS A 235 -17.52 4.38 14.06
N TYR A 236 -16.99 4.74 12.90
CA TYR A 236 -17.69 5.56 11.90
C TYR A 236 -17.62 4.94 10.50
N HIS A 237 -18.61 5.28 9.68
CA HIS A 237 -18.72 4.93 8.27
C HIS A 237 -18.87 6.20 7.42
N LYS A 238 -18.44 6.14 6.15
CA LYS A 238 -18.54 7.30 5.25
C LYS A 238 -19.97 7.80 5.05
N LYS A 239 -20.94 6.87 5.05
CA LYS A 239 -22.37 7.17 4.96
C LYS A 239 -22.86 8.10 6.07
N ASP A 240 -22.18 8.13 7.22
CA ASP A 240 -22.55 8.96 8.35
C ASP A 240 -22.28 10.44 8.06
N PHE A 241 -21.48 10.77 7.04
CA PHE A 241 -21.16 12.15 6.63
C PHE A 241 -21.92 12.61 5.38
N HIS A 242 -22.54 11.69 4.63
CA HIS A 242 -23.16 12.02 3.35
C HIS A 242 -24.38 12.91 3.52
N GLY A 243 -24.45 14.00 2.75
CA GLY A 243 -25.60 14.93 2.78
C GLY A 243 -25.66 15.81 4.02
N ARG A 244 -24.68 15.73 4.91
CA ARG A 244 -24.50 16.66 6.03
C ARG A 244 -23.59 17.81 5.60
N LYS A 245 -23.85 18.99 6.17
CA LYS A 245 -23.07 20.20 5.93
C LYS A 245 -22.20 20.50 7.12
N PHE A 246 -21.02 21.06 6.87
CA PHE A 246 -20.06 21.37 7.92
C PHE A 246 -19.45 22.76 7.73
N TYR A 247 -19.19 23.46 8.83
CA TYR A 247 -18.30 24.62 8.85
C TYR A 247 -16.86 24.15 9.03
N LEU A 248 -16.03 24.39 8.02
CA LEU A 248 -14.58 24.27 8.12
C LEU A 248 -13.99 25.60 8.59
N THR A 249 -13.27 25.55 9.70
CA THR A 249 -12.42 26.64 10.20
C THR A 249 -10.97 26.18 10.14
N ALA A 250 -10.10 26.94 9.48
CA ALA A 250 -8.67 26.65 9.41
C ALA A 250 -7.86 27.77 10.05
N ASN A 251 -7.06 27.44 11.05
CA ASN A 251 -6.18 28.35 11.76
C ASN A 251 -4.73 27.99 11.42
N PRO A 252 -4.01 28.82 10.64
CA PRO A 252 -2.60 28.57 10.36
C PRO A 252 -1.81 28.55 11.65
N HIS A 253 -0.79 27.69 11.72
CA HIS A 253 0.17 27.81 12.81
C HIS A 253 0.88 29.16 12.69
N PRO A 254 1.21 29.81 13.84
CA PRO A 254 2.15 30.92 13.79
C PRO A 254 3.41 30.38 13.13
N VAL A 255 3.83 31.04 12.05
CA VAL A 255 5.02 30.61 11.32
C VAL A 255 6.19 30.75 12.28
N ASP A 256 6.92 29.65 12.48
CA ASP A 256 8.14 29.69 13.29
C ASP A 256 9.08 30.72 12.65
N PRO A 257 9.43 31.82 13.36
CA PRO A 257 10.29 32.85 12.81
C PRO A 257 11.63 32.29 12.32
N ALA A 258 12.13 31.20 12.94
CA ALA A 258 13.36 30.53 12.50
C ALA A 258 13.21 29.86 11.11
N TYR A 259 12.02 29.36 10.78
CA TYR A 259 11.73 28.78 9.46
C TYR A 259 11.51 29.88 8.40
N ALA A 260 10.81 30.95 8.78
CA ALA A 260 10.59 32.12 7.93
C ALA A 260 11.92 32.75 7.44
N GLU A 261 12.95 32.76 8.29
CA GLU A 261 14.29 33.26 7.92
C GLU A 261 15.04 32.32 6.95
N GLN A 262 14.78 31.00 6.99
CA GLN A 262 15.47 30.01 6.17
C GLN A 262 14.84 29.83 4.78
N ASP A 263 13.51 29.92 4.67
CA ASP A 263 12.83 29.76 3.39
C ASP A 263 12.81 31.08 2.60
N LYS A 264 13.70 31.20 1.60
CA LYS A 264 13.77 32.35 0.67
C LYS A 264 12.48 32.61 -0.11
N ARG A 265 11.53 31.67 -0.11
CA ARG A 265 10.23 31.81 -0.78
C ARG A 265 9.11 32.18 0.17
N TYR A 266 9.37 32.22 1.47
CA TYR A 266 8.40 32.66 2.46
C TYR A 266 8.13 34.16 2.31
N ASP A 267 6.85 34.52 2.25
CA ASP A 267 6.39 35.89 2.12
C ASP A 267 5.30 36.11 3.17
N GLU A 268 5.64 36.80 4.25
CA GLU A 268 4.75 37.07 5.38
C GLU A 268 3.46 37.77 4.92
N THR A 269 3.54 38.58 3.86
CA THR A 269 2.37 39.29 3.31
C THR A 269 1.36 38.35 2.64
N LYS A 270 1.77 37.13 2.29
CA LYS A 270 0.90 36.09 1.73
C LYS A 270 0.31 35.16 2.79
N VAL A 271 0.79 35.23 4.04
CA VAL A 271 0.18 34.43 5.12
C VAL A 271 -1.18 35.02 5.44
N LEU A 272 -2.22 34.32 5.00
CA LEU A 272 -3.61 34.64 5.29
C LEU A 272 -3.84 34.55 6.81
N HIS A 273 -3.77 35.69 7.51
CA HIS A 273 -4.19 35.81 8.90
C HIS A 273 -5.71 35.74 9.08
N HIS A 274 -6.47 35.74 7.99
CA HIS A 274 -7.92 35.70 8.05
C HIS A 274 -8.41 34.27 8.23
N MET A 275 -9.06 34.00 9.37
CA MET A 275 -9.82 32.78 9.60
C MET A 275 -10.82 32.62 8.44
N GLN A 276 -10.71 31.53 7.69
CA GLN A 276 -11.62 31.26 6.57
C GLN A 276 -12.69 30.28 7.03
N PHE A 277 -13.93 30.71 6.95
CA PHE A 277 -15.11 29.88 7.15
C PHE A 277 -15.61 29.39 5.81
N HIS A 278 -15.75 28.09 5.69
CA HIS A 278 -16.12 27.43 4.45
C HIS A 278 -17.18 26.38 4.73
N THR A 279 -18.30 26.40 4.01
CA THR A 279 -19.29 25.32 4.09
C THR A 279 -18.84 24.15 3.23
N ILE A 280 -18.78 22.95 3.84
CA ILE A 280 -18.38 21.70 3.20
C ILE A 280 -19.55 20.74 3.13
N ASP A 281 -19.74 20.18 1.93
CA ASP A 281 -20.71 19.12 1.66
C ASP A 281 -19.98 17.85 1.21
N PHE A 282 -20.25 16.72 1.87
CA PHE A 282 -19.70 15.40 1.51
C PHE A 282 -20.68 14.57 0.67
N HIS A 283 -20.16 14.02 -0.43
CA HIS A 283 -20.93 13.30 -1.45
C HIS A 283 -20.71 11.79 -1.41
N LYS A 284 -21.71 11.02 -1.87
CA LYS A 284 -21.71 9.54 -1.86
C LYS A 284 -20.55 8.89 -2.62
N ASN A 285 -19.94 9.61 -3.56
CA ASN A 285 -18.83 9.16 -4.39
C ASN A 285 -17.45 9.42 -3.76
N ASN A 286 -17.37 9.61 -2.44
CA ASN A 286 -16.15 9.96 -1.70
C ASN A 286 -15.52 11.30 -2.14
N THR A 287 -16.33 12.21 -2.68
CA THR A 287 -15.89 13.57 -2.98
C THR A 287 -16.52 14.57 -2.01
N PHE A 288 -15.94 15.76 -1.93
CA PHE A 288 -16.55 16.87 -1.21
C PHE A 288 -16.48 18.14 -2.06
N SER A 289 -17.33 19.10 -1.72
CA SER A 289 -17.29 20.46 -2.25
C SER A 289 -17.26 21.46 -1.11
N VAL A 290 -16.36 22.43 -1.21
CA VAL A 290 -16.34 23.66 -0.41
C VAL A 290 -16.89 24.77 -1.28
N ILE A 291 -17.96 25.42 -0.85
CA ILE A 291 -18.54 26.56 -1.59
C ILE A 291 -18.05 27.84 -0.90
N GLY A 292 -17.09 28.52 -1.53
CA GLY A 292 -16.70 29.89 -1.17
C GLY A 292 -17.40 30.92 -2.06
N THR A 293 -17.27 32.20 -1.72
CA THR A 293 -17.86 33.32 -2.48
C THR A 293 -17.33 33.42 -3.91
N GLU A 294 -16.05 33.12 -4.14
CA GLU A 294 -15.38 33.29 -5.45
C GLU A 294 -14.85 31.99 -6.06
N LYS A 295 -14.84 30.89 -5.29
CA LYS A 295 -14.28 29.60 -5.69
C LYS A 295 -15.03 28.43 -5.07
N ILE A 296 -15.11 27.35 -5.83
CA ILE A 296 -15.63 26.05 -5.41
C ILE A 296 -14.45 25.09 -5.36
N LEU A 297 -14.02 24.71 -4.16
CA LEU A 297 -12.95 23.71 -4.01
C LEU A 297 -13.57 22.32 -4.00
N ARG A 298 -13.00 21.40 -4.78
CA ARG A 298 -13.44 20.00 -4.79
C ARG A 298 -12.29 19.09 -4.41
N GLY A 299 -12.63 17.99 -3.75
CA GLY A 299 -11.64 17.07 -3.22
C GLY A 299 -12.18 15.67 -2.98
N ARG A 300 -11.33 14.81 -2.41
CA ARG A 300 -11.71 13.47 -1.95
C ARG A 300 -11.62 13.37 -0.45
N PHE A 301 -12.42 12.50 0.14
CA PHE A 301 -12.39 12.24 1.57
C PHE A 301 -12.47 10.75 1.91
N GLY A 302 -12.07 10.42 3.13
CA GLY A 302 -12.18 9.08 3.67
C GLY A 302 -12.00 9.06 5.18
N LEU A 303 -12.10 7.84 5.73
CA LEU A 303 -11.84 7.57 7.14
C LEU A 303 -10.57 6.74 7.25
N ALA A 304 -9.73 7.08 8.22
CA ALA A 304 -8.48 6.42 8.56
C ALA A 304 -8.44 6.08 10.06
N GLY A 305 -7.38 5.38 10.49
CA GLY A 305 -7.25 4.84 11.84
C GLY A 305 -7.84 3.43 11.96
N GLU A 306 -7.36 2.67 12.94
CA GLU A 306 -7.77 1.27 13.18
C GLU A 306 -9.29 1.16 13.38
N LYS A 307 -9.87 2.11 14.12
CA LYS A 307 -11.31 2.20 14.39
C LYS A 307 -12.06 3.08 13.38
N ARG A 308 -11.40 3.52 12.31
CA ARG A 308 -11.95 4.54 11.37
C ARG A 308 -12.40 5.82 12.07
N ASP A 309 -11.66 6.22 13.11
CA ASP A 309 -11.96 7.35 14.00
C ASP A 309 -11.32 8.67 13.54
N ARG A 310 -10.63 8.68 12.40
CA ARG A 310 -10.04 9.88 11.82
C ARG A 310 -10.63 10.19 10.45
N LEU A 311 -11.09 11.41 10.25
CA LEU A 311 -11.53 11.91 8.96
C LEU A 311 -10.33 12.54 8.25
N TRP A 312 -10.14 12.19 6.98
CA TRP A 312 -9.21 12.89 6.11
C TRP A 312 -9.91 13.38 4.85
N PHE A 313 -9.48 14.54 4.35
CA PHE A 313 -9.95 15.05 3.07
C PHE A 313 -8.88 15.91 2.39
N GLN A 314 -8.87 15.91 1.07
CA GLN A 314 -7.84 16.57 0.28
C GLN A 314 -8.43 17.30 -0.92
N VAL A 315 -8.16 18.60 -1.00
CA VAL A 315 -8.52 19.45 -2.12
C VAL A 315 -7.64 19.12 -3.32
N SER A 316 -8.26 18.90 -4.47
CA SER A 316 -7.56 18.64 -5.73
C SER A 316 -7.62 19.88 -6.63
N LEU A 317 -6.44 20.39 -6.99
CA LEU A 317 -6.30 21.46 -7.97
C LEU A 317 -6.42 20.98 -9.42
N PHE A 318 -6.06 19.72 -9.68
CA PHE A 318 -6.00 19.15 -11.01
C PHE A 318 -6.80 17.86 -11.08
N GLY A 319 -7.72 17.80 -12.04
CA GLY A 319 -8.42 16.60 -12.45
C GLY A 319 -8.48 16.52 -13.97
N THR A 320 -8.12 15.38 -14.53
CA THR A 320 -8.34 15.07 -15.95
C THR A 320 -9.83 14.79 -16.16
N GLY A 321 -10.59 15.77 -16.67
CA GLY A 321 -11.95 15.53 -17.14
C GLY A 321 -12.87 16.72 -16.93
N ARG A 322 -13.22 17.39 -18.04
CA ARG A 322 -14.37 18.28 -18.11
C ARG A 322 -15.62 17.45 -17.77
N SER A 323 -16.33 17.84 -16.72
CA SER A 323 -17.76 17.53 -16.54
C SER A 323 -18.17 16.05 -16.44
N ALA A 324 -17.31 15.16 -15.92
CA ALA A 324 -17.74 13.80 -15.58
C ALA A 324 -18.30 13.73 -14.13
N PRO A 325 -19.41 13.01 -13.87
CA PRO A 325 -19.87 12.74 -12.50
C PRO A 325 -18.75 12.12 -11.66
N GLY A 326 -18.39 12.76 -10.55
CA GLY A 326 -17.22 12.35 -9.73
C GLY A 326 -15.90 13.03 -10.08
N SER A 327 -15.90 14.00 -10.99
CA SER A 327 -14.76 14.89 -11.19
C SER A 327 -14.46 15.70 -9.91
N VAL A 328 -13.17 15.82 -9.60
CA VAL A 328 -12.63 16.49 -8.42
C VAL A 328 -12.03 17.85 -8.80
N TYR A 329 -12.51 18.45 -9.90
CA TYR A 329 -11.99 19.71 -10.39
C TYR A 329 -12.51 20.87 -9.53
N SER A 330 -11.59 21.65 -8.97
CA SER A 330 -11.92 22.91 -8.31
C SER A 330 -12.18 23.98 -9.38
N GLU A 331 -13.16 24.85 -9.15
CA GLU A 331 -13.58 25.91 -10.08
C GLU A 331 -13.45 27.27 -9.40
N GLY A 332 -13.02 28.32 -10.11
CA GLY A 332 -12.88 29.66 -9.56
C GLY A 332 -11.85 30.50 -10.29
N ARG A 333 -11.96 31.83 -10.18
CA ARG A 333 -10.87 32.72 -10.63
C ARG A 333 -9.72 32.55 -9.63
N LEU A 334 -8.48 32.46 -10.12
CA LEU A 334 -7.27 32.48 -9.28
C LEU A 334 -7.09 31.28 -8.33
N LEU A 335 -7.35 30.04 -8.78
CA LEU A 335 -6.91 28.87 -8.01
C LEU A 335 -5.38 28.88 -7.87
N THR A 336 -4.88 28.89 -6.64
CA THR A 336 -3.44 28.91 -6.35
C THR A 336 -2.97 27.59 -5.74
N HIS A 337 -1.66 27.40 -5.64
CA HIS A 337 -1.10 26.25 -4.93
C HIS A 337 -1.52 26.17 -3.45
N GLU A 338 -1.93 27.28 -2.86
CA GLU A 338 -2.39 27.35 -1.47
C GLU A 338 -3.76 26.69 -1.25
N ASP A 339 -4.55 26.53 -2.33
CA ASP A 339 -5.83 25.82 -2.27
C ASP A 339 -5.63 24.30 -2.20
N ARG A 340 -4.44 23.80 -2.54
CA ARG A 340 -4.09 22.37 -2.47
C ARG A 340 -3.76 21.97 -1.04
N ARG A 341 -4.79 21.74 -0.23
CA ARG A 341 -4.66 21.36 1.18
C ARG A 341 -5.14 19.94 1.43
N GLY A 342 -4.43 19.24 2.30
CA GLY A 342 -4.88 17.99 2.91
C GLY A 342 -5.21 18.24 4.38
N TYR A 343 -6.26 17.61 4.88
CA TYR A 343 -6.77 17.74 6.24
C TYR A 343 -6.88 16.35 6.84
N VAL A 344 -6.45 16.19 8.10
CA VAL A 344 -6.63 14.95 8.86
C VAL A 344 -6.92 15.27 10.32
N GLY A 345 -7.99 14.73 10.85
CA GLY A 345 -8.41 15.00 12.23
C GLY A 345 -9.20 13.86 12.83
N LYS A 346 -9.30 13.85 14.16
CA LYS A 346 -10.07 12.86 14.91
C LYS A 346 -11.54 13.26 14.92
N VAL A 347 -12.43 12.31 14.65
CA VAL A 347 -13.88 12.52 14.68
C VAL A 347 -14.40 12.28 16.09
N GLU A 348 -15.06 13.30 16.63
CA GLU A 348 -15.77 13.28 17.89
C GLU A 348 -17.27 13.39 17.62
N GLU A 349 -18.02 12.51 18.27
CA GLU A 349 -19.47 12.43 18.14
C GLU A 349 -20.09 12.90 19.44
N PHE A 350 -21.09 13.75 19.33
CA PHE A 350 -21.83 14.29 20.45
C PHE A 350 -23.32 14.08 20.22
N GLN A 351 -24.07 13.85 21.31
CA GLN A 351 -25.50 13.59 21.26
C GLN A 351 -26.25 14.79 21.85
N LYS A 352 -27.03 15.47 21.01
CA LYS A 352 -27.97 16.55 21.39
C LYS A 352 -29.36 15.92 21.49
N ASN A 353 -30.03 16.07 22.64
CA ASN A 353 -31.41 15.63 22.87
C ASN A 353 -31.73 14.17 22.46
N ASN A 354 -31.11 13.16 23.09
CA ASN A 354 -31.36 11.70 22.93
C ASN A 354 -31.43 11.10 21.50
N SER A 355 -31.41 11.89 20.43
CA SER A 355 -31.73 11.46 19.07
C SER A 355 -30.77 12.08 18.04
N THR A 356 -30.43 13.36 18.18
CA THR A 356 -29.61 14.06 17.19
C THR A 356 -28.13 13.90 17.50
N ARG A 357 -27.37 13.37 16.55
CA ARG A 357 -25.91 13.17 16.65
C ARG A 357 -25.21 14.20 15.78
N TYR A 358 -24.35 15.01 16.39
CA TYR A 358 -23.50 15.97 15.66
C TYR A 358 -22.04 15.55 15.71
N PHE A 359 -21.34 15.78 14.60
CA PHE A 359 -19.91 15.48 14.48
C PHE A 359 -19.06 16.75 14.56
N ILE A 360 -17.97 16.65 15.32
CA ILE A 360 -16.87 17.62 15.31
C ILE A 360 -15.60 16.86 14.92
N THR A 361 -14.81 17.44 14.01
CA THR A 361 -13.48 16.92 13.70
C THR A 361 -12.46 18.00 13.94
N GLU A 362 -11.47 17.72 14.80
CA GLU A 362 -10.33 18.59 15.03
C GLU A 362 -9.05 17.91 14.56
N GLY A 363 -8.16 18.66 13.93
CA GLY A 363 -6.97 18.07 13.34
C GLY A 363 -5.98 19.07 12.77
N LEU A 364 -5.11 18.54 11.92
CA LEU A 364 -4.05 19.28 11.25
C LEU A 364 -4.32 19.34 9.75
N TYR A 365 -3.88 20.41 9.11
CA TYR A 365 -3.85 20.50 7.67
C TYR A 365 -2.43 20.73 7.14
N TYR A 366 -2.21 20.38 5.88
CA TYR A 366 -0.90 20.40 5.23
C TYR A 366 -1.01 20.94 3.81
N TYR A 367 0.07 21.53 3.32
CA TYR A 367 0.18 22.00 1.93
C TYR A 367 0.70 20.90 1.00
N GLY A 368 0.11 20.81 -0.21
CA GLY A 368 0.56 19.89 -1.26
C GLY A 368 -0.23 18.58 -1.37
N THR A 369 0.14 17.74 -2.34
CA THR A 369 -0.53 16.43 -2.57
C THR A 369 0.16 15.21 -2.07
N ASP A 370 1.41 15.35 -1.63
CA ASP A 370 2.25 14.21 -1.43
C ASP A 370 1.98 13.59 -0.05
N LEU A 371 0.92 12.79 0.02
CA LEU A 371 0.57 11.97 1.19
C LEU A 371 1.71 10.98 1.54
N GLN A 372 2.66 10.70 0.64
CA GLN A 372 3.83 9.88 0.95
C GLN A 372 4.93 10.66 1.68
N ARG A 373 5.08 11.97 1.41
CA ARG A 373 5.85 12.87 2.29
C ARG A 373 5.13 13.15 3.61
N ALA A 374 3.87 12.72 3.75
CA ALA A 374 3.07 12.94 4.94
C ALA A 374 3.41 12.03 6.13
N LEU A 375 4.55 11.34 6.11
CA LEU A 375 5.10 10.72 7.32
C LEU A 375 5.52 11.77 8.36
N ARG A 376 5.93 12.99 7.95
CA ARG A 376 6.12 14.19 8.80
C ARG A 376 6.09 15.50 7.99
N PRO A 377 4.96 15.90 7.37
CA PRO A 377 4.84 17.25 6.85
C PRO A 377 4.67 18.17 8.05
N ASP A 378 5.50 19.22 8.15
CA ASP A 378 5.23 20.29 9.11
C ASP A 378 3.78 20.74 8.89
N SER A 379 2.97 20.69 9.94
CA SER A 379 1.56 21.07 9.83
C SER A 379 1.49 22.52 9.36
N GLY A 380 0.64 22.79 8.38
CA GLY A 380 0.34 24.15 7.95
C GLY A 380 -0.53 24.90 8.96
N GLY A 381 -1.21 24.17 9.85
CA GLY A 381 -2.08 24.70 10.88
C GLY A 381 -2.99 23.64 11.49
N VAL A 382 -3.90 24.11 12.34
CA VAL A 382 -5.01 23.32 12.88
C VAL A 382 -6.29 23.64 12.13
N PHE A 383 -7.20 22.67 12.04
CA PHE A 383 -8.55 22.92 11.55
C PHE A 383 -9.59 22.32 12.50
N SER A 384 -10.78 22.92 12.48
CA SER A 384 -11.99 22.33 13.04
C SER A 384 -13.05 22.21 11.95
N LEU A 385 -13.81 21.12 12.00
CA LEU A 385 -14.95 20.86 11.13
C LEU A 385 -16.15 20.57 12.02
N GLN A 386 -17.15 21.45 11.98
CA GLN A 386 -18.34 21.35 12.84
C GLN A 386 -19.60 21.19 12.00
N GLU A 387 -20.41 20.19 12.29
CA GLU A 387 -21.69 19.97 11.60
C GLU A 387 -22.66 21.15 11.80
N ILE A 388 -23.33 21.54 10.72
CA ILE A 388 -24.34 22.61 10.70
C ILE A 388 -25.71 21.97 10.98
N ASP A 389 -26.41 22.48 11.99
CA ASP A 389 -27.75 22.03 12.35
C ASP A 389 -28.76 22.63 11.35
N ASP A 390 -29.12 21.87 10.31
CA ASP A 390 -30.10 22.31 9.27
C ASP A 390 -31.52 22.52 9.86
N GLU A 391 -31.79 22.05 11.09
CA GLU A 391 -33.06 22.24 11.79
C GLU A 391 -33.24 23.66 12.35
N ALA A 392 -32.20 24.50 12.33
CA ALA A 392 -32.32 25.92 12.65
C ALA A 392 -32.90 26.75 11.49
N LYS A 393 -33.54 26.12 10.50
CA LYS A 393 -34.43 26.81 9.56
C LYS A 393 -35.56 27.42 10.37
N GLU A 394 -35.31 28.66 10.75
CA GLU A 394 -36.23 29.76 10.90
C GLU A 394 -37.67 29.22 10.99
N GLU A 395 -38.14 29.09 12.22
CA GLU A 395 -39.48 29.58 12.50
C GLU A 395 -39.48 31.02 11.95
N GLU A 396 -39.70 31.17 10.64
CA GLU A 396 -40.19 32.40 10.05
C GLU A 396 -41.47 32.63 10.83
N GLU A 397 -41.36 33.44 11.88
CA GLU A 397 -42.50 34.05 12.53
C GLU A 397 -43.30 34.66 11.39
N ASP A 398 -44.36 33.96 11.00
CA ASP A 398 -45.42 34.42 10.14
C ASP A 398 -45.96 35.68 10.82
N TYR A 399 -45.34 36.82 10.53
CA TYR A 399 -45.81 38.14 10.92
C TYR A 399 -47.12 38.31 10.16
N GLY A 400 -48.18 37.77 10.75
CA GLY A 400 -49.53 37.79 10.23
C GLY A 400 -49.82 39.17 9.66
N GLU A 401 -49.98 39.17 8.34
CA GLU A 401 -50.51 40.25 7.55
C GLU A 401 -51.79 40.72 8.25
N THR A 402 -51.66 41.82 8.99
CA THR A 402 -52.79 42.43 9.69
C THR A 402 -53.56 43.16 8.59
N ASP A 403 -54.63 42.52 8.13
CA ASP A 403 -55.66 43.10 7.28
C ASP A 403 -56.09 44.46 7.84
N SER A 404 -55.48 45.53 7.31
CA SER A 404 -56.03 46.88 7.43
C SER A 404 -57.10 47.03 6.34
N GLU A 405 -58.26 46.45 6.58
CA GLU A 405 -59.51 46.93 5.99
C GLU A 405 -59.79 48.36 6.51
N ASP A 406 -60.45 49.14 5.66
CA ASP A 406 -61.06 50.46 5.92
C ASP A 406 -60.14 51.69 6.00
N CYS A 407 -60.07 52.43 4.88
CA CYS A 407 -60.70 53.75 4.77
C CYS A 407 -60.88 54.15 3.29
N ALA A 408 -62.15 54.08 2.87
CA ALA A 408 -62.82 54.90 1.86
C ALA A 408 -62.23 56.33 1.80
N ASP A 409 -61.92 56.95 0.65
CA ASP A 409 -62.73 57.33 -0.53
C ASP A 409 -62.63 58.87 -0.64
N GLU A 410 -62.79 59.38 -1.86
CA GLU A 410 -62.88 60.81 -2.21
C GLU A 410 -61.61 61.67 -2.14
N ASN A 411 -60.97 61.87 -3.29
CA ASN A 411 -60.85 63.23 -3.84
C ASN A 411 -60.56 63.18 -5.35
N ALA A 412 -61.62 63.43 -6.11
CA ALA A 412 -61.56 63.90 -7.47
C ALA A 412 -61.05 65.34 -7.48
N TRP A 413 -59.90 65.57 -8.10
CA TRP A 413 -59.51 66.87 -8.66
C TRP A 413 -58.82 66.62 -10.00
N ASP A 414 -59.65 66.71 -11.03
CA ASP A 414 -59.48 67.46 -12.27
C ASP A 414 -58.10 68.01 -12.66
N GLU A 415 -57.98 68.11 -14.00
CA GLU A 415 -57.19 69.08 -14.76
C GLU A 415 -55.67 68.89 -14.72
N GLU A 416 -54.90 69.10 -15.78
CA GLU A 416 -55.03 69.31 -17.22
C GLU A 416 -53.56 69.36 -17.69
N ASP A 417 -53.32 69.60 -18.98
CA ASP A 417 -52.03 70.03 -19.56
C ASP A 417 -50.95 68.94 -19.74
N ALA A 418 -50.86 68.30 -20.89
CA ALA A 418 -50.36 68.84 -22.17
C ALA A 418 -48.93 69.40 -22.08
N PHE A 419 -47.96 68.70 -22.67
CA PHE A 419 -47.23 69.09 -23.89
C PHE A 419 -45.92 68.30 -24.06
N GLN A 420 -45.75 67.81 -25.29
CA GLN A 420 -44.51 67.51 -26.03
C GLN A 420 -43.60 66.34 -25.61
#